data_AF-A0A6N9HNW2-F1
#
_entry.id   AF-A0A6N9HNW2-F1
#
_cell.length_a   1.000
_cell.length_b   1.000
_cell.length_c   1.000
_cell.angle_alpha   90.00
_cell.angle_beta   90.00
_cell.angle_gamma   90.00
#
_symmetry.space_group_name_H-M   'P 1'
#
loop_
_entity.id
_entity.type
_entity.pdbx_description
1 polymer ?
#
loop_
_entity_poly.entity_id
_entity_poly.type
_entity_poly.pdbx_seq_one_letter_code
_entity_poly.pdbx_strand_id
1 'polypeptide(L)'
;MQRKFAFVLLLAIAGSTVAAAPKPAPKYSTRDEYRACLDEKDQIDQARADFDTQLAELETKQKQYEADRRAHGTAVNSQMKINFADEKSEALRLRSIQLNEASQKLNAVSKEFGAKIEGHNLRCAGMVVSVPDRDAVHKERAKQGKKS
;
A
#
# COMPACT_ATOMS: atom_id res chain seq x y z
N MET A 1 65.63 50.43 -29.09
CA MET A 1 64.62 50.59 -28.02
C MET A 1 63.23 50.53 -28.64
N GLN A 2 62.34 49.76 -28.04
CA GLN A 2 61.14 49.17 -28.62
C GLN A 2 59.95 50.14 -28.81
N ARG A 3 59.17 49.84 -29.85
CA ARG A 3 57.90 50.42 -30.30
C ARG A 3 56.80 50.32 -29.24
N LYS A 4 55.88 51.28 -29.17
CA LYS A 4 54.56 51.11 -28.56
C LYS A 4 53.47 51.38 -29.60
N PHE A 5 52.95 50.30 -30.17
CA PHE A 5 51.67 50.27 -30.88
C PHE A 5 50.56 50.10 -29.83
N ALA A 6 49.61 51.03 -29.78
CA ALA A 6 48.35 50.83 -29.05
C ALA A 6 47.32 50.24 -30.02
N PHE A 7 47.10 48.94 -29.93
CA PHE A 7 45.97 48.26 -30.57
C PHE A 7 44.77 48.35 -29.63
N VAL A 8 43.72 49.07 -30.05
CA VAL A 8 42.39 49.00 -29.43
C VAL A 8 41.69 47.78 -30.02
N LEU A 9 41.61 46.70 -29.25
CA LEU A 9 40.85 45.51 -29.60
C LEU A 9 39.41 45.70 -29.14
N LEU A 10 38.49 45.95 -30.09
CA LEU A 10 37.04 45.87 -29.84
C LEU A 10 36.69 44.40 -29.56
N LEU A 11 36.30 44.10 -28.31
CA LEU A 11 35.62 42.85 -27.99
C LEU A 11 34.19 42.91 -28.53
N ALA A 12 33.96 42.23 -29.65
CA ALA A 12 32.62 41.84 -30.06
C ALA A 12 32.07 40.82 -29.06
N ILE A 13 31.19 41.25 -28.17
CA ILE A 13 30.37 40.35 -27.35
C ILE A 13 29.33 39.76 -28.30
N ALA A 14 29.68 38.65 -28.95
CA ALA A 14 28.71 37.78 -29.59
C ALA A 14 27.83 37.21 -28.47
N GLY A 15 26.63 37.76 -28.33
CA GLY A 15 25.58 37.21 -27.48
C GLY A 15 25.18 35.85 -28.02
N SER A 16 25.82 34.79 -27.52
CA SER A 16 25.36 33.42 -27.70
C SER A 16 24.05 33.26 -26.93
N THR A 17 22.93 33.56 -27.57
CA THR A 17 21.65 32.99 -27.17
C THR A 17 21.74 31.50 -27.42
N VAL A 18 22.17 30.75 -26.41
CA VAL A 18 21.97 29.30 -26.39
C VAL A 18 20.46 29.12 -26.35
N ALA A 19 19.85 28.93 -27.52
CA ALA A 19 18.47 28.47 -27.62
C ALA A 19 18.42 27.16 -26.84
N ALA A 20 17.81 27.19 -25.65
CA ALA A 20 17.60 26.00 -24.86
C ALA A 20 16.86 25.01 -25.76
N ALA A 21 17.49 23.87 -26.04
CA ALA A 21 16.86 22.80 -26.79
C ALA A 21 15.49 22.53 -26.16
N PRO A 22 14.41 22.41 -26.96
CA PRO A 22 13.08 22.16 -26.42
C PRO A 22 13.16 20.92 -25.53
N LYS A 23 12.79 21.07 -24.25
CA LYS A 23 12.70 19.93 -23.33
C LYS A 23 11.81 18.88 -24.03
N PRO A 24 12.23 17.59 -24.07
CA PRO A 24 11.39 16.56 -24.66
C PRO A 24 10.03 16.60 -23.99
N ALA A 25 8.97 16.59 -24.79
CA ALA A 25 7.61 16.62 -24.28
C ALA A 25 7.43 15.42 -23.32
N PRO A 26 6.75 15.62 -22.17
CA PRO A 26 6.50 14.53 -21.25
C PRO A 26 5.77 13.41 -21.99
N LYS A 27 6.32 12.21 -21.95
CA LYS A 27 5.65 11.03 -22.51
C LYS A 27 4.45 10.71 -21.61
N TYR A 28 3.26 11.01 -22.10
CA TYR A 28 2.03 10.66 -21.41
C TYR A 28 1.83 9.14 -21.41
N SER A 29 1.39 8.61 -20.27
CA SER A 29 0.84 7.27 -20.17
C SER A 29 -0.48 7.19 -20.92
N THR A 30 -0.75 6.01 -21.45
CA THR A 30 -1.95 5.72 -22.21
C THR A 30 -3.18 5.68 -21.30
N ARG A 31 -4.34 5.84 -21.93
CA ARG A 31 -5.63 5.70 -21.27
C ARG A 31 -5.86 4.32 -20.64
N ASP A 32 -5.39 3.26 -21.30
CA ASP A 32 -5.52 1.88 -20.82
C ASP A 32 -4.63 1.62 -19.61
N GLU A 33 -3.39 2.13 -19.61
CA GLU A 33 -2.49 2.07 -18.45
C GLU A 33 -3.09 2.80 -17.24
N TYR A 34 -3.69 3.98 -17.46
CA TYR A 34 -4.35 4.72 -16.38
C TYR A 34 -5.57 3.99 -15.84
N ARG A 35 -6.39 3.39 -16.72
CA ARG A 35 -7.55 2.59 -16.31
C ARG A 35 -7.11 1.39 -15.46
N ALA A 36 -6.11 0.65 -15.92
CA ALA A 36 -5.57 -0.50 -15.19
C ALA A 36 -5.06 -0.09 -13.81
N CYS A 37 -4.37 1.05 -13.68
CA CYS A 37 -3.95 1.56 -12.38
C CYS A 37 -5.13 1.88 -11.45
N LEU A 38 -6.23 2.46 -11.96
CA LEU A 38 -7.41 2.70 -11.14
C LEU A 38 -8.10 1.39 -10.72
N ASP A 39 -8.18 0.41 -11.63
CA ASP A 39 -8.76 -0.90 -11.32
C ASP A 39 -7.92 -1.65 -10.28
N GLU A 40 -6.60 -1.62 -10.39
CA GLU A 40 -5.68 -2.16 -9.38
C GLU A 40 -5.83 -1.45 -8.03
N LYS A 41 -6.03 -0.13 -8.03
CA LYS A 41 -6.28 0.64 -6.82
C LYS A 41 -7.55 0.17 -6.12
N ASP A 42 -8.65 -0.03 -6.85
CA ASP A 42 -9.91 -0.51 -6.27
C ASP A 42 -9.72 -1.90 -5.62
N GLN A 43 -8.97 -2.79 -6.28
CA GLN A 43 -8.65 -4.11 -5.74
C GLN A 43 -7.80 -4.03 -4.47
N ILE A 44 -6.86 -3.08 -4.40
CA ILE A 44 -6.06 -2.82 -3.19
C ILE A 44 -6.96 -2.29 -2.07
N ASP A 45 -7.85 -1.34 -2.38
CA ASP A 45 -8.76 -0.76 -1.39
C ASP A 45 -9.71 -1.84 -0.83
N GLN A 46 -10.20 -2.77 -1.67
CA GLN A 46 -10.98 -3.93 -1.22
C GLN A 46 -10.15 -4.88 -0.37
N ALA A 47 -8.94 -5.27 -0.82
CA ALA A 47 -8.07 -6.16 -0.07
C ALA A 47 -7.67 -5.57 1.29
N ARG A 48 -7.56 -4.24 1.39
CA ARG A 48 -7.35 -3.54 2.65
C ARG A 48 -8.53 -3.70 3.60
N ALA A 49 -9.76 -3.49 3.12
CA ALA A 49 -10.95 -3.66 3.94
C ALA A 49 -11.09 -5.10 4.47
N ASP A 50 -10.77 -6.10 3.64
CA ASP A 50 -10.76 -7.50 4.04
C ASP A 50 -9.67 -7.79 5.09
N PHE A 51 -8.48 -7.21 4.91
CA PHE A 51 -7.38 -7.32 5.87
C PHE A 51 -7.74 -6.69 7.23
N ASP A 52 -8.29 -5.47 7.23
CA ASP A 52 -8.69 -4.75 8.43
C ASP A 52 -9.79 -5.51 9.20
N THR A 53 -10.72 -6.15 8.47
CA THR A 53 -11.75 -7.02 9.07
C THR A 53 -11.14 -8.23 9.75
N GLN A 54 -10.23 -8.94 9.07
CA GLN A 54 -9.56 -10.12 9.64
C GLN A 54 -8.69 -9.77 10.86
N LEU A 55 -8.03 -8.61 10.84
CA LEU A 55 -7.26 -8.11 11.96
C LEU A 55 -8.16 -7.84 13.18
N ALA A 56 -9.28 -7.15 12.99
CA ALA A 56 -10.23 -6.86 14.07
C ALA A 56 -10.83 -8.15 14.68
N GLU A 57 -11.13 -9.15 13.84
CA GLU A 57 -11.56 -10.46 14.32
C GLU A 57 -10.48 -11.17 15.16
N LEU A 58 -9.22 -11.13 14.72
CA LEU A 58 -8.12 -11.75 15.44
C LEU A 58 -7.89 -11.08 16.79
N GLU A 59 -7.90 -9.74 16.84
CA GLU A 59 -7.79 -8.99 18.10
C GLU A 59 -8.93 -9.32 19.06
N THR A 60 -10.15 -9.49 18.54
CA THR A 60 -11.31 -9.88 19.35
C THR A 60 -11.13 -11.28 19.92
N LYS A 61 -10.73 -12.25 19.10
CA LYS A 61 -10.46 -13.63 19.53
C LYS A 61 -9.32 -13.68 20.56
N GLN A 62 -8.29 -12.86 20.40
CA GLN A 62 -7.17 -12.77 21.33
C GLN A 62 -7.60 -12.21 22.69
N LYS A 63 -8.41 -11.15 22.72
CA LYS A 63 -8.98 -10.59 23.96
C LYS A 63 -9.86 -11.61 24.68
N GLN A 64 -10.69 -12.36 23.94
CA GLN A 64 -11.51 -13.45 24.51
C GLN A 64 -10.62 -14.54 25.13
N TYR A 65 -9.62 -15.02 24.40
CA TYR A 65 -8.67 -16.01 24.91
C TYR A 65 -7.95 -15.56 26.18
N GLU A 66 -7.51 -14.29 26.25
CA GLU A 66 -6.86 -13.74 27.44
C GLU A 66 -7.82 -13.67 28.64
N ALA A 67 -9.08 -13.31 28.40
CA ALA A 67 -10.12 -13.31 29.42
C ALA A 67 -10.40 -14.74 29.93
N ASP A 68 -10.54 -15.71 29.04
CA ASP A 68 -10.77 -17.12 29.39
C ASP A 68 -9.60 -17.70 30.18
N ARG A 69 -8.36 -17.42 29.74
CA ARG A 69 -7.15 -17.86 30.42
C ARG A 69 -7.06 -17.28 31.84
N ARG A 70 -7.42 -16.01 32.03
CA ARG A 70 -7.45 -15.37 33.35
C ARG A 70 -8.52 -16.00 34.25
N ALA A 71 -9.73 -16.21 33.72
CA ALA A 71 -10.82 -16.86 34.45
C ALA A 71 -10.48 -18.31 34.85
N HIS A 72 -9.79 -19.05 33.96
CA HIS A 72 -9.28 -20.38 34.27
C HIS A 72 -8.24 -20.36 35.38
N GLY A 73 -7.25 -19.45 35.30
CA GLY A 73 -6.22 -19.28 36.33
C GLY A 73 -6.80 -18.97 37.71
N THR A 74 -7.85 -18.15 37.80
CA THR A 74 -8.56 -17.90 39.06
C THR A 74 -9.32 -19.11 39.59
N ALA A 75 -9.96 -19.90 38.70
CA ALA A 75 -10.74 -21.08 39.08
C ALA A 75 -9.86 -22.26 39.55
N VAL A 76 -8.68 -22.45 38.95
CA VAL A 76 -7.71 -23.47 39.38
C VAL A 76 -7.15 -23.17 40.77
N ASN A 77 -7.01 -21.88 41.11
CA ASN A 77 -6.53 -21.45 42.44
C ASN A 77 -7.60 -21.64 43.53
N SER A 78 -8.90 -21.67 43.17
CA SER A 78 -10.02 -21.94 44.07
C SER A 78 -10.43 -23.43 44.04
N GLN A 79 -9.65 -24.28 44.71
CA GLN A 79 -10.04 -25.57 45.32
C GLN A 79 -11.13 -26.47 44.64
N MET A 80 -11.19 -26.60 43.31
CA MET A 80 -12.02 -27.60 42.61
C MET A 80 -11.12 -28.41 41.68
N LYS A 81 -10.65 -29.56 42.17
CA LYS A 81 -9.51 -30.27 41.61
C LYS A 81 -9.86 -31.34 40.56
N ILE A 82 -9.08 -31.27 39.48
CA ILE A 82 -8.68 -32.30 38.52
C ILE A 82 -9.54 -32.42 37.25
N ASN A 83 -10.77 -32.93 37.28
CA ASN A 83 -11.46 -33.26 36.01
C ASN A 83 -11.95 -32.03 35.21
N PHE A 84 -12.39 -30.95 35.89
CA PHE A 84 -12.80 -29.70 35.21
C PHE A 84 -11.62 -28.86 34.71
N ALA A 85 -10.42 -29.09 35.24
CA ALA A 85 -9.21 -28.39 34.82
C ALA A 85 -8.71 -28.93 33.48
N ASP A 86 -8.85 -30.24 33.23
CA ASP A 86 -8.36 -30.87 32.00
C ASP A 86 -9.19 -30.46 30.77
N GLU A 87 -10.53 -30.46 30.85
CA GLU A 87 -11.39 -30.06 29.72
C GLU A 87 -11.21 -28.57 29.36
N LYS A 88 -11.14 -27.68 30.35
CA LYS A 88 -10.92 -26.25 30.11
C LYS A 88 -9.50 -25.96 29.63
N SER A 89 -8.50 -26.70 30.11
CA SER A 89 -7.12 -26.58 29.63
C SER A 89 -7.01 -27.02 28.18
N GLU A 90 -7.67 -28.11 27.79
CA GLU A 90 -7.70 -28.58 26.41
C GLU A 90 -8.43 -27.61 25.48
N ALA A 91 -9.57 -27.06 25.91
CA ALA A 91 -10.26 -26.00 25.16
C ALA A 91 -9.39 -24.74 24.96
N LEU A 92 -8.66 -24.32 25.99
CA LEU A 92 -7.70 -23.22 25.89
C LEU A 92 -6.54 -23.54 24.93
N ARG A 93 -6.01 -24.77 24.99
CA ARG A 93 -4.96 -25.24 24.07
C ARG A 93 -5.43 -25.19 22.61
N LEU A 94 -6.62 -25.71 22.32
CA LEU A 94 -7.22 -25.67 20.98
C LEU A 94 -7.45 -24.23 20.50
N ARG A 95 -7.96 -23.34 21.35
CA ARG A 95 -8.09 -21.90 21.03
C ARG A 95 -6.75 -21.24 20.75
N SER A 96 -5.70 -21.58 21.51
CA SER A 96 -4.35 -21.08 21.27
C SER A 96 -3.80 -21.52 19.90
N ILE A 97 -4.07 -22.76 19.48
CA ILE A 97 -3.67 -23.26 18.16
C ILE A 97 -4.41 -22.50 17.06
N GLN A 98 -5.74 -22.35 17.18
CA GLN A 98 -6.55 -21.62 16.22
C GLN A 98 -6.12 -20.15 16.07
N LEU A 99 -5.78 -19.49 17.19
CA LEU A 99 -5.24 -18.12 17.18
C LEU A 99 -3.90 -18.04 16.46
N ASN A 100 -3.01 -19.01 16.71
CA ASN A 100 -1.72 -19.06 16.04
C ASN A 100 -1.89 -19.29 14.52
N GLU A 101 -2.76 -20.21 14.10
CA GLU A 101 -3.07 -20.44 12.69
C GLU A 101 -3.69 -19.20 12.03
N ALA A 102 -4.62 -18.53 12.70
CA ALA A 102 -5.23 -17.30 12.20
C ALA A 102 -4.19 -16.17 12.08
N SER A 103 -3.28 -16.04 13.05
CA SER A 103 -2.16 -15.10 12.99
C SER A 103 -1.21 -15.38 11.84
N GLN A 104 -0.86 -16.66 11.60
CA GLN A 104 -0.03 -17.05 10.47
C GLN A 104 -0.69 -16.74 9.13
N LYS A 105 -1.99 -17.02 8.99
CA LYS A 105 -2.77 -16.66 7.80
C LYS A 105 -2.79 -15.15 7.58
N LEU A 106 -3.06 -14.37 8.62
CA LEU A 106 -3.08 -12.91 8.52
C LEU A 106 -1.69 -12.33 8.15
N ASN A 107 -0.61 -12.93 8.66
CA ASN A 107 0.75 -12.56 8.28
C ASN A 107 1.04 -12.86 6.79
N ALA A 108 0.58 -14.01 6.28
CA ALA A 108 0.70 -14.31 4.86
C ALA A 108 -0.08 -13.30 4.00
N VAL A 109 -1.33 -13.00 4.37
CA VAL A 109 -2.15 -11.97 3.70
C VAL A 109 -1.47 -10.60 3.76
N SER A 110 -0.90 -10.21 4.90
CA SER A 110 -0.17 -8.95 5.06
C SER A 110 1.01 -8.83 4.08
N LYS A 111 1.79 -9.91 3.89
CA LYS A 111 2.89 -9.94 2.93
C LYS A 111 2.41 -9.80 1.49
N GLU A 112 1.38 -10.54 1.12
CA GLU A 112 0.78 -10.46 -0.22
C GLU A 112 0.20 -9.07 -0.49
N PHE A 113 -0.47 -8.48 0.50
CA PHE A 113 -1.01 -7.12 0.43
C PHE A 113 0.11 -6.09 0.27
N GLY A 114 1.20 -6.20 1.04
CA GLY A 114 2.39 -5.36 0.88
C GLY A 114 3.01 -5.45 -0.52
N ALA A 115 3.15 -6.66 -1.06
CA ALA A 115 3.66 -6.86 -2.42
C ALA A 115 2.74 -6.27 -3.50
N LYS A 116 1.40 -6.33 -3.31
CA LYS A 116 0.43 -5.67 -4.20
C LYS A 116 0.59 -4.16 -4.20
N ILE A 117 0.71 -3.54 -3.01
CA ILE A 117 0.94 -2.10 -2.87
C ILE A 117 2.26 -1.70 -3.53
N GLU A 118 3.35 -2.44 -3.27
CA GLU A 118 4.64 -2.16 -3.87
C GLU A 118 4.58 -2.24 -5.40
N GLY A 119 3.99 -3.31 -5.93
CA GLY A 119 3.81 -3.49 -7.37
C GLY A 119 2.98 -2.38 -8.01
N HIS A 120 1.90 -1.96 -7.35
CA HIS A 120 1.08 -0.83 -7.80
C HIS A 120 1.87 0.48 -7.77
N ASN A 121 2.60 0.77 -6.70
CA ASN A 121 3.42 1.98 -6.61
C ASN A 121 4.49 2.01 -7.70
N LEU A 122 5.16 0.90 -7.97
CA LEU A 122 6.18 0.83 -9.02
C LEU A 122 5.61 1.13 -10.42
N ARG A 123 4.37 0.72 -10.71
CA ARG A 123 3.73 0.92 -12.02
C ARG A 123 2.98 2.24 -12.16
N CYS A 124 2.33 2.68 -11.09
CA CYS A 124 1.32 3.73 -11.12
C CYS A 124 1.76 5.02 -10.43
N ALA A 125 2.74 4.97 -9.52
CA ALA A 125 3.23 6.18 -8.88
C ALA A 125 3.99 7.05 -9.90
N GLY A 126 3.63 8.33 -9.97
CA GLY A 126 4.24 9.26 -10.93
C GLY A 126 3.75 9.11 -12.37
N MET A 127 2.70 8.31 -12.61
CA MET A 127 2.06 8.22 -13.92
C MET A 127 1.57 9.60 -14.38
N VAL A 128 2.00 10.04 -15.57
CA VAL A 128 1.60 11.33 -16.15
C VAL A 128 0.56 11.05 -17.23
N VAL A 129 -0.68 11.50 -17.03
CA VAL A 129 -1.80 11.23 -17.94
C VAL A 129 -2.30 12.54 -18.52
N SER A 130 -2.69 12.52 -19.79
CA SER A 130 -3.32 13.68 -20.41
C SER A 130 -4.66 13.99 -19.71
N VAL A 131 -5.02 15.27 -19.58
CA VAL A 131 -6.32 15.67 -19.00
C VAL A 131 -7.51 15.02 -19.75
N PRO A 132 -7.54 14.99 -21.10
CA PRO A 132 -8.62 14.33 -21.84
C PRO A 132 -8.77 12.84 -21.51
N ASP A 133 -7.66 12.10 -21.43
CA ASP A 133 -7.69 10.66 -21.14
C ASP A 133 -8.16 10.38 -19.71
N ARG A 134 -7.66 11.16 -18.75
CA ARG A 134 -8.07 11.08 -17.34
C ARG A 134 -9.58 11.29 -17.22
N ASP A 135 -10.10 12.37 -17.80
CA ASP A 135 -11.52 12.71 -17.71
C ASP A 135 -12.40 11.67 -18.42
N ALA A 136 -11.93 11.13 -19.55
CA ALA A 136 -12.63 10.07 -20.27
C ALA A 136 -12.71 8.77 -19.45
N VAL A 137 -11.64 8.37 -18.76
CA VAL A 137 -11.64 7.20 -17.86
C VAL A 137 -12.57 7.41 -16.68
N HIS A 138 -12.53 8.57 -16.02
CA HIS A 138 -13.47 8.86 -14.92
C HIS A 138 -14.93 8.83 -15.38
N LYS A 139 -15.22 9.37 -16.57
CA LYS A 139 -16.58 9.33 -17.13
C LYS A 139 -17.03 7.91 -17.44
N GLU A 140 -16.15 7.03 -17.91
CA GLU A 140 -16.45 5.61 -18.14
C GLU A 140 -16.74 4.88 -16.83
N ARG A 141 -15.87 5.05 -15.83
CA ARG A 141 -16.02 4.42 -14.51
C ARG A 141 -17.29 4.87 -13.81
N ALA A 142 -17.64 6.15 -13.89
CA ALA A 142 -18.90 6.67 -13.35
C ALA A 142 -20.15 6.09 -14.03
N LYS A 143 -20.07 5.68 -15.30
CA LYS A 143 -21.18 4.98 -16.00
C LYS A 143 -21.26 3.51 -15.59
N GLN A 144 -20.13 2.87 -15.35
CA GLN A 144 -20.08 1.47 -14.90
C GLN A 144 -20.61 1.32 -13.47
N GLY A 145 -20.24 2.23 -12.55
CA GLY A 145 -20.77 2.24 -11.18
C GLY A 145 -22.26 2.55 -11.05
N LYS A 146 -22.92 3.03 -12.12
CA LYS A 146 -24.39 3.24 -12.18
C LYS A 146 -25.15 2.04 -12.74
N LYS A 147 -24.45 0.99 -13.21
CA LYS A 147 -25.05 -0.22 -13.78
C LYS A 147 -25.05 -1.42 -12.84
N SER A 148 -24.50 -1.26 -11.64
CA SER A 148 -24.57 -2.22 -10.53
C SER A 148 -25.60 -1.76 -9.52
#